data_AF-A0A1Z4F4N9-F1
#
_entry.id   AF-A0A1Z4F4N9-F1
#
_cell.length_a   1.000
_cell.length_b   1.000
_cell.length_c   1.000
_cell.angle_alpha   90.00
_cell.angle_beta   90.00
_cell.angle_gamma   90.00
#
_symmetry.space_group_name_H-M   'P 1'
#
loop_
_entity.id
_entity.type
_entity.pdbx_description
1 polymer ?
#
loop_
_entity_poly.entity_id
_entity_poly.type
_entity_poly.pdbx_seq_one_letter_code
_entity_poly.pdbx_strand_id
1 'polypeptide(L)'
;MSAITYLNESGQVSQEPSSFQYRPTELATRWPDQPPSGEIGHRVITGSVVGLRVTSAVEPTGDDVEALRDARDRGRRTLHLFAPPDVFGAVIPSRGDRVTVDLEDPRLSVNDTRGYAGVVAGIAGQVSRAVHSPDGFYTSFLNIDPEAPAPDELFIQLLCDRMPN
;
A
#
# COMPACT_ATOMS: atom_id res chain seq x y z
N MET A 1 -1.74 15.55 -17.60
CA MET A 1 -3.13 16.00 -17.89
C MET A 1 -3.20 17.48 -17.58
N SER A 2 -3.57 18.30 -18.54
CA SER A 2 -3.81 19.71 -18.25
C SER A 2 -5.21 20.10 -18.71
N ALA A 3 -5.98 20.64 -17.77
CA ALA A 3 -7.30 21.21 -18.00
C ALA A 3 -7.18 22.73 -17.88
N ILE A 4 -7.77 23.45 -18.82
CA ILE A 4 -7.96 24.89 -18.64
C ILE A 4 -9.16 25.02 -17.70
N THR A 5 -8.88 25.49 -16.49
CA THR A 5 -9.92 25.71 -15.48
C THR A 5 -10.38 27.15 -15.59
N TYR A 6 -11.69 27.37 -15.70
CA TYR A 6 -12.27 28.71 -15.61
C TYR A 6 -12.93 28.85 -14.24
N LEU A 7 -12.63 29.94 -13.54
CA LEU A 7 -13.35 30.33 -12.35
C LEU A 7 -14.65 31.01 -12.82
N ASN A 8 -15.79 30.49 -12.39
CA ASN A 8 -17.06 31.16 -12.64
C ASN A 8 -17.31 32.26 -11.60
N GLU A 9 -18.34 33.08 -11.82
CA GLU A 9 -18.66 34.23 -10.96
C GLU A 9 -19.01 33.84 -9.51
N SER A 10 -19.25 32.56 -9.23
CA SER A 10 -19.49 32.03 -7.87
C SER A 10 -18.21 31.54 -7.16
N GLY A 11 -17.03 31.74 -7.74
CA GLY A 11 -15.77 31.30 -7.16
C GLY A 11 -15.55 29.78 -7.23
N GLN A 12 -16.39 29.06 -8.00
CA GLN A 12 -16.24 27.63 -8.20
C GLN A 12 -15.44 27.32 -9.47
N VAL A 13 -14.61 26.29 -9.36
CA VAL A 13 -13.89 25.69 -10.48
C VAL A 13 -14.88 24.90 -11.33
N SER A 14 -15.22 25.43 -12.51
CA SER A 14 -15.99 24.72 -13.53
C SER A 14 -15.00 24.10 -14.53
N GLN A 15 -15.08 22.77 -14.73
CA GLN A 15 -14.29 22.06 -15.73
C GLN A 15 -15.22 21.54 -16.83
N GLU A 16 -15.08 22.05 -18.05
CA GLU A 16 -15.79 21.47 -19.20
C GLU A 16 -15.10 20.19 -19.66
N PRO A 17 -15.83 19.07 -19.85
CA PRO A 17 -15.25 17.79 -20.30
C PRO A 17 -14.51 17.85 -21.64
N SER A 18 -14.81 18.83 -22.49
CA SER A 18 -14.16 19.06 -23.79
C SER A 18 -12.83 19.83 -23.69
N SER A 19 -12.46 20.34 -22.52
CA SER A 19 -11.27 21.19 -22.31
C SER A 19 -9.97 20.42 -22.04
N PHE A 20 -10.01 19.09 -21.98
CA PHE A 20 -8.82 18.27 -21.72
C PHE A 20 -7.89 18.22 -22.93
N GLN A 21 -6.64 18.67 -22.73
CA GLN A 21 -5.57 18.48 -23.71
C GLN A 21 -4.58 17.42 -23.21
N TYR A 22 -4.37 16.39 -24.04
CA TYR A 22 -3.34 15.38 -23.84
C TYR A 22 -2.06 15.82 -24.53
N ARG A 23 -0.95 15.85 -23.78
CA ARG A 23 0.39 16.04 -24.34
C ARG A 23 1.31 14.94 -23.81
N PRO A 24 2.11 14.29 -24.68
CA PRO A 24 3.17 13.41 -24.22
C PRO A 24 4.14 14.19 -23.31
N THR A 25 4.56 13.56 -22.21
CA THR A 25 5.64 14.06 -21.34
C THR A 25 6.63 12.92 -21.11
N GLU A 26 7.93 13.20 -21.19
CA GLU A 26 8.98 12.21 -20.97
C GLU A 26 9.19 11.90 -19.48
N LEU A 27 8.89 12.88 -18.61
CA LEU A 27 8.97 12.75 -17.17
C LEU A 27 7.71 13.37 -16.54
N ALA A 28 7.04 12.63 -15.66
CA ALA A 28 6.05 13.19 -14.75
C ALA A 28 6.79 13.62 -13.48
N THR A 29 7.07 14.91 -13.32
CA THR A 29 7.61 15.44 -12.07
C THR A 29 6.58 15.26 -10.95
N ARG A 30 7.06 15.11 -9.71
CA ARG A 30 6.24 14.95 -8.51
C ARG A 30 5.05 15.91 -8.50
N TRP A 31 3.90 15.40 -8.05
CA TRP A 31 2.70 16.20 -7.81
C TRP A 31 3.04 17.39 -6.89
N PRO A 32 2.56 18.62 -7.16
CA PRO A 32 2.81 19.74 -6.25
C PRO A 32 2.17 19.43 -4.88
N ASP A 33 2.90 19.71 -3.80
CA ASP A 33 2.45 19.44 -2.42
C ASP A 33 1.22 20.26 -2.03
N GLN A 34 0.91 21.32 -2.78
CA GLN A 34 -0.30 22.12 -2.66
C GLN A 34 -1.08 22.08 -3.97
N PRO A 35 -2.41 21.83 -3.95
CA PRO A 35 -3.21 21.94 -5.15
C PRO A 35 -3.06 23.37 -5.70
N PRO A 36 -2.75 23.53 -7.00
CA PRO A 36 -2.61 24.84 -7.60
C PRO A 36 -3.90 25.64 -7.37
N SER A 37 -3.79 26.75 -6.63
CA SER A 37 -4.84 27.75 -6.52
C SER A 37 -4.98 28.40 -7.89
N GLY A 38 -5.92 27.92 -8.71
CA GLY A 38 -6.10 28.43 -10.06
C GLY A 38 -6.35 29.94 -10.03
N GLU A 39 -5.48 30.73 -10.66
CA GLU A 39 -5.78 32.10 -11.01
C GLU A 39 -6.63 32.14 -12.28
N ILE A 40 -7.58 33.09 -12.34
CA ILE A 40 -8.47 33.26 -13.49
C ILE A 40 -7.62 33.46 -14.76
N GLY A 41 -7.80 32.59 -15.76
CA GLY A 41 -7.08 32.66 -17.03
C GLY A 41 -5.75 31.89 -17.09
N HIS A 42 -5.34 31.24 -16.00
CA HIS A 42 -4.10 30.45 -15.95
C HIS A 42 -4.36 28.94 -16.09
N ARG A 43 -3.49 28.28 -16.86
CA ARG A 43 -3.57 26.83 -17.13
C ARG A 43 -3.11 26.03 -15.93
N VAL A 44 -3.92 25.08 -15.47
CA VAL A 44 -3.63 24.22 -14.31
C VAL A 44 -3.41 22.77 -14.77
N ILE A 45 -2.46 22.07 -14.16
CA ILE A 45 -2.20 20.64 -14.40
C ILE A 45 -2.81 19.86 -13.22
N THR A 46 -3.88 19.10 -13.48
CA THR A 46 -4.71 18.43 -12.46
C THR A 46 -4.63 16.90 -12.47
N GLY A 47 -3.80 16.31 -13.33
CA GLY A 47 -3.44 14.90 -13.22
C GLY A 47 -2.31 14.44 -14.14
N SER A 48 -2.07 13.14 -14.17
CA SER A 48 -1.30 12.43 -15.19
C SER A 48 -2.13 11.28 -15.74
N VAL A 49 -2.03 11.01 -17.04
CA VAL A 49 -2.66 9.85 -17.68
C VAL A 49 -1.54 8.99 -18.23
N VAL A 50 -1.48 7.73 -17.79
CA VAL A 50 -0.49 6.77 -18.26
C VAL A 50 -1.10 5.97 -19.42
N GLY A 51 -0.55 6.13 -20.61
CA GLY A 51 -0.86 5.28 -21.75
C GLY A 51 0.08 4.08 -21.77
N LEU A 52 -0.44 2.88 -21.53
CA LEU A 52 0.34 1.64 -21.69
C LEU A 52 0.41 1.28 -23.18
N ARG A 53 1.60 1.33 -23.76
CA ARG A 53 1.88 0.78 -25.09
C ARG A 53 2.54 -0.58 -24.93
N VAL A 54 1.82 -1.65 -25.23
CA VAL A 54 2.37 -3.02 -25.21
C VAL A 54 3.33 -3.16 -26.40
N THR A 55 4.63 -3.27 -26.12
CA THR A 55 5.69 -3.38 -27.14
C THR A 55 5.96 -4.82 -27.56
N SER A 56 5.63 -5.79 -26.70
CA SER A 56 5.67 -7.22 -26.99
C SER A 56 4.71 -7.95 -26.05
N ALA A 57 4.20 -9.09 -26.51
CA ALA A 57 3.45 -10.04 -25.71
C ALA A 57 4.07 -11.41 -25.93
N VAL A 58 4.49 -12.05 -24.85
CA VAL A 58 5.06 -13.40 -24.87
C VAL A 58 4.07 -14.30 -24.15
N GLU A 59 3.80 -15.48 -24.72
CA GLU A 59 2.96 -16.47 -24.06
C GLU A 59 3.69 -16.98 -22.81
N PRO A 60 3.04 -16.96 -21.62
CA PRO A 60 3.63 -17.48 -20.40
C PRO A 60 4.05 -18.94 -20.57
N THR A 61 5.22 -19.29 -20.08
CA THR A 61 5.63 -20.69 -20.00
C THR A 61 4.80 -21.42 -18.95
N GLY A 62 4.82 -22.76 -18.97
CA GLY A 62 4.21 -23.55 -17.89
C GLY A 62 4.73 -23.17 -16.51
N ASP A 63 6.03 -22.90 -16.40
CA ASP A 63 6.68 -22.47 -15.16
C ASP A 63 6.19 -21.09 -14.70
N ASP A 64 5.95 -20.16 -15.63
CA ASP A 64 5.37 -18.84 -15.31
C ASP A 64 3.95 -18.96 -14.74
N VAL A 65 3.14 -19.87 -15.30
CA VAL A 65 1.78 -20.13 -14.83
C VAL A 65 1.79 -20.72 -13.42
N GLU A 66 2.66 -21.69 -13.14
CA GLU A 66 2.78 -22.29 -11.81
C GLU A 66 3.34 -21.29 -10.79
N ALA A 67 4.36 -20.51 -11.14
CA ALA A 67 4.88 -19.45 -10.28
C ALA A 67 3.81 -18.41 -9.93
N LEU A 68 2.95 -18.05 -10.90
CA LEU A 68 1.84 -17.14 -10.69
C LEU A 68 0.76 -17.73 -9.77
N ARG A 69 0.44 -19.02 -9.93
CA ARG A 69 -0.50 -19.75 -9.06
C ARG A 69 0.03 -19.80 -7.63
N ASP A 70 1.30 -20.15 -7.45
CA ASP A 70 1.95 -20.19 -6.15
C ASP A 70 1.99 -18.82 -5.48
N ALA A 71 2.30 -17.76 -6.23
CA ALA A 71 2.27 -16.39 -5.73
C ALA A 71 0.86 -15.99 -5.30
N ARG A 72 -0.16 -16.32 -6.11
CA ARG A 72 -1.57 -16.05 -5.80
C ARG A 72 -2.02 -16.81 -4.55
N ASP A 73 -1.68 -18.09 -4.44
CA ASP A 73 -2.07 -18.92 -3.31
C ASP A 73 -1.32 -18.55 -2.04
N ARG A 74 -0.07 -18.07 -2.14
CA ARG A 74 0.66 -17.47 -1.02
C ARG A 74 0.02 -16.15 -0.57
N GLY A 75 -0.26 -15.24 -1.50
CA GLY A 75 -0.90 -13.96 -1.17
C GLY A 75 -2.27 -14.16 -0.50
N ARG A 76 -3.01 -15.17 -0.95
CA ARG A 76 -4.30 -15.59 -0.40
C ARG A 76 -4.29 -16.08 1.05
N ARG A 77 -3.13 -16.45 1.59
CA ARG A 77 -2.96 -16.91 2.98
C ARG A 77 -2.02 -16.03 3.77
N THR A 78 -1.78 -14.82 3.30
CA THR A 78 -0.87 -13.88 3.95
C THR A 78 -1.68 -12.74 4.56
N LEU A 79 -1.44 -12.48 5.84
CA LEU A 79 -1.99 -11.35 6.58
C LEU A 79 -0.92 -10.28 6.79
N HIS A 80 -1.34 -9.01 6.74
CA HIS A 80 -0.51 -7.85 7.09
C HIS A 80 -1.07 -7.21 8.35
N LEU A 81 -0.25 -7.20 9.40
CA LEU A 81 -0.66 -6.83 10.76
C LEU A 81 0.22 -5.70 11.28
N PHE A 82 -0.41 -4.69 11.88
CA PHE A 82 0.25 -3.62 12.61
C PHE A 82 -0.26 -3.60 14.05
N ALA A 83 0.64 -3.65 15.01
CA ALA A 83 0.27 -3.58 16.43
C ALA A 83 1.47 -3.30 17.35
N PRO A 84 1.19 -2.88 18.59
CA PRO A 84 2.15 -2.92 19.68
C PRO A 84 2.81 -4.30 19.83
N PRO A 85 4.12 -4.38 20.17
CA PRO A 85 4.85 -5.64 20.28
C PRO A 85 4.22 -6.68 21.21
N ASP A 86 3.59 -6.23 22.30
CA ASP A 86 2.99 -7.06 23.33
C ASP A 86 1.79 -7.88 22.83
N VAL A 87 1.17 -7.50 21.70
CA VAL A 87 0.14 -8.31 21.04
C VAL A 87 0.72 -9.62 20.49
N PHE A 88 1.98 -9.63 20.06
CA PHE A 88 2.65 -10.81 19.50
C PHE A 88 3.38 -11.66 20.54
N GLY A 89 3.43 -11.19 21.80
CA GLY A 89 4.10 -11.83 22.92
C GLY A 89 5.28 -11.04 23.47
N ALA A 90 5.93 -11.57 24.51
CA ALA A 90 7.02 -10.87 25.21
C ALA A 90 8.34 -10.83 24.42
N VAL A 91 8.47 -11.65 23.37
CA VAL A 91 9.64 -11.70 22.50
C VAL A 91 9.20 -11.31 21.11
N ILE A 92 9.92 -10.37 20.52
CA ILE A 92 9.71 -9.98 19.13
C ILE A 92 10.03 -11.19 18.24
N PRO A 93 9.06 -11.69 17.45
CA PRO A 93 9.31 -12.82 16.58
C PRO A 93 10.32 -12.44 15.49
N SER A 94 11.22 -13.36 15.16
CA SER A 94 12.09 -13.22 14.01
C SER A 94 11.42 -13.78 12.74
N ARG A 95 12.00 -13.48 11.57
CA ARG A 95 11.52 -14.06 10.32
C ARG A 95 11.67 -15.59 10.36
N GLY A 96 10.58 -16.30 10.10
CA GLY A 96 10.49 -17.75 10.13
C GLY A 96 9.95 -18.31 11.44
N ASP A 97 9.81 -17.49 12.48
CA ASP A 97 9.24 -17.93 13.74
C ASP A 97 7.73 -18.13 13.64
N ARG A 98 7.22 -19.07 14.45
CA ARG A 98 5.79 -19.37 14.54
C ARG A 98 5.12 -18.42 15.53
N VAL A 99 4.02 -17.81 15.09
CA VAL A 99 3.27 -16.81 15.86
C VAL A 99 1.78 -17.15 15.82
N THR A 100 1.10 -16.89 16.93
CA THR A 100 -0.37 -16.95 17.04
C THR A 100 -0.88 -15.56 17.37
N VAL A 101 -1.88 -15.09 16.63
CA VAL A 101 -2.44 -13.75 16.78
C VAL A 101 -3.95 -13.86 16.86
N ASP A 102 -4.54 -13.20 17.85
CA ASP A 102 -5.99 -13.02 17.91
C ASP A 102 -6.39 -11.82 17.06
N LEU A 103 -6.99 -12.06 15.89
CA LEU A 103 -7.42 -11.02 14.97
C LEU A 103 -8.60 -10.19 15.50
N GLU A 104 -9.23 -10.62 16.58
CA GLU A 104 -10.27 -9.85 17.29
C GLU A 104 -9.68 -8.86 18.32
N ASP A 105 -8.36 -8.88 18.55
CA ASP A 105 -7.72 -7.89 19.44
C ASP A 105 -7.87 -6.47 18.84
N PRO A 106 -8.54 -5.54 19.55
CA PRO A 106 -8.82 -4.20 19.03
C PRO A 106 -7.57 -3.34 18.85
N ARG A 107 -6.40 -3.79 19.33
CA ARG A 107 -5.12 -3.11 19.17
C ARG A 107 -4.45 -3.42 17.82
N LEU A 108 -5.00 -4.34 17.04
CA LEU A 108 -4.51 -4.68 15.71
C LEU A 108 -5.13 -3.79 14.64
N SER A 109 -4.28 -3.28 13.74
CA SER A 109 -4.72 -2.89 12.41
C SER A 109 -4.44 -4.04 11.44
N VAL A 110 -5.52 -4.64 10.93
CA VAL A 110 -5.46 -5.78 10.03
C VAL A 110 -5.81 -5.32 8.63
N ASN A 111 -4.90 -5.55 7.68
CA ASN A 111 -5.23 -5.47 6.27
C ASN A 111 -5.35 -6.90 5.71
N ASP A 112 -6.58 -7.34 5.57
CA ASP A 112 -6.90 -8.66 5.04
C ASP A 112 -7.93 -8.58 3.92
N THR A 113 -7.67 -9.31 2.85
CA THR A 113 -8.54 -9.43 1.67
C THR A 113 -9.43 -10.67 1.71
N ARG A 114 -9.26 -11.55 2.70
CA ARG A 114 -9.95 -12.86 2.80
C ARG A 114 -10.96 -12.99 3.92
N GLY A 115 -10.99 -12.07 4.89
CA GLY A 115 -11.92 -12.12 6.02
C GLY A 115 -11.54 -13.15 7.08
N TYR A 116 -10.24 -13.38 7.31
CA TYR A 116 -9.75 -14.08 8.49
C TYR A 116 -10.28 -13.43 9.76
N ALA A 117 -10.69 -14.26 10.72
CA ALA A 117 -11.24 -13.82 12.00
C ALA A 117 -10.81 -14.78 13.13
N GLY A 118 -10.88 -14.29 14.37
CA GLY A 118 -10.47 -15.02 15.57
C GLY A 118 -8.97 -15.28 15.65
N VAL A 119 -8.59 -16.31 16.40
CA VAL A 119 -7.19 -16.68 16.62
C VAL A 119 -6.61 -17.44 15.44
N VAL A 120 -5.57 -16.89 14.82
CA VAL A 120 -4.86 -17.48 13.67
C VAL A 120 -3.40 -17.74 14.02
N ALA A 121 -2.91 -18.92 13.65
CA ALA A 121 -1.49 -19.27 13.74
C ALA A 121 -0.82 -19.24 12.36
N GLY A 122 0.46 -18.89 12.33
CA GLY A 122 1.23 -18.83 11.11
C GLY A 122 2.74 -18.65 11.33
N ILE A 123 3.45 -18.45 10.23
CA ILE A 123 4.89 -18.21 10.20
C ILE A 123 5.15 -16.75 9.83
N ALA A 124 5.97 -16.05 10.60
CA ALA A 124 6.37 -14.68 10.32
C ALA A 124 7.23 -14.62 9.04
N GLY A 125 6.68 -14.08 7.96
CA GLY A 125 7.38 -13.89 6.68
C GLY A 125 8.26 -12.64 6.64
N GLN A 126 7.81 -11.57 7.28
CA GLN A 126 8.56 -10.33 7.49
C GLN A 126 8.17 -9.76 8.85
N VAL A 127 9.16 -9.20 9.55
CA VAL A 127 8.97 -8.49 10.82
C VAL A 127 9.77 -7.19 10.72
N SER A 128 9.12 -6.06 10.96
CA SER A 128 9.71 -4.73 10.78
C SER A 128 9.17 -3.76 11.83
N ARG A 129 9.97 -2.76 12.20
CA ARG A 129 9.48 -1.60 12.93
C ARG A 129 8.62 -0.77 11.99
N ALA A 130 7.42 -0.40 12.43
CA ALA A 130 6.61 0.61 11.77
C ALA A 130 7.00 2.00 12.30
N VAL A 131 7.31 2.93 11.39
CA VAL A 131 7.56 4.33 11.72
C VAL A 131 6.63 5.19 10.89
N HIS A 132 5.65 5.80 11.54
CA HIS A 132 4.74 6.73 10.87
C HIS A 132 5.39 8.09 10.74
N SER A 133 5.20 8.73 9.60
CA SER A 133 5.63 10.09 9.40
C SER A 133 4.87 11.02 10.37
N PRO A 134 5.50 12.12 10.87
CA PRO A 134 4.85 13.02 11.82
C PRO A 134 3.54 13.64 11.31
N ASP A 135 3.42 13.76 9.99
CA ASP A 135 2.26 14.27 9.25
C ASP A 135 1.26 13.17 8.82
N GLY A 136 1.56 11.90 9.09
CA GLY A 136 0.69 10.75 8.81
C GLY A 136 0.58 10.33 7.35
N PHE A 137 1.34 10.94 6.43
CA PHE A 137 1.25 10.63 5.00
C PHE A 137 1.89 9.30 4.59
N TYR A 138 2.84 8.78 5.36
CA TYR A 138 3.47 7.49 5.04
C TYR A 138 3.92 6.73 6.28
N THR A 139 3.96 5.40 6.16
CA THR A 139 4.59 4.50 7.12
C THR A 139 5.85 3.91 6.50
N SER A 140 6.98 4.06 7.18
CA SER A 140 8.24 3.41 6.82
C SER A 140 8.42 2.11 7.59
N PHE A 141 8.96 1.10 6.91
CA PHE A 141 9.28 -0.20 7.51
C PHE A 141 10.79 -0.36 7.63
N LEU A 142 11.28 -0.47 8.85
CA LEU A 142 12.70 -0.61 9.13
C LEU A 142 12.99 -2.00 9.69
N ASN A 143 14.18 -2.52 9.42
CA ASN A 143 14.65 -3.76 10.03
C ASN A 143 14.69 -3.61 11.56
N ILE A 144 14.44 -4.71 12.25
CA ILE A 144 14.56 -4.76 13.71
C ILE A 144 16.04 -4.94 14.04
N ASP A 145 16.61 -3.90 14.62
CA ASP A 145 17.97 -3.91 15.16
C ASP A 145 17.89 -4.18 16.67
N PRO A 146 18.52 -5.26 17.18
CA PRO A 146 18.51 -5.57 18.61
C PRO A 146 19.17 -4.49 19.48
N GLU A 147 20.04 -3.64 18.90
CA GLU A 147 20.71 -2.55 19.61
C GLU A 147 19.89 -1.24 19.60
N ALA A 148 18.81 -1.17 18.82
CA ALA A 148 17.94 0.00 18.74
C ALA A 148 16.89 0.01 19.87
N PRO A 149 16.35 1.19 20.23
CA PRO A 149 15.22 1.27 21.15
C PRO A 149 14.04 0.44 20.66
N ALA A 150 13.32 -0.19 21.60
CA ALA A 150 12.14 -0.98 21.32
C ALA A 150 11.15 -0.19 20.45
N PRO A 151 10.60 -0.80 19.39
CA PRO A 151 9.63 -0.13 18.55
C PRO A 151 8.28 -0.01 19.27
N ASP A 152 7.58 1.11 19.06
CA ASP A 152 6.23 1.30 19.59
C ASP A 152 5.20 0.44 18.86
N GLU A 153 5.41 0.21 17.55
CA GLU A 153 4.56 -0.59 16.69
C GLU A 153 5.40 -1.48 15.76
N LEU A 154 4.94 -2.72 15.57
CA LEU A 154 5.52 -3.69 14.64
C LEU A 154 4.60 -3.90 13.45
N PHE A 155 5.22 -4.04 12.28
CA PHE A 155 4.61 -4.60 11.09
C PHE A 155 5.04 -6.05 10.93
N ILE A 156 4.06 -6.95 10.81
CA ILE A 156 4.30 -8.36 10.54
C ILE A 156 3.52 -8.82 9.30
N GLN A 157 4.24 -9.46 8.39
CA GLN A 157 3.64 -10.28 7.34
C GLN A 157 3.53 -11.71 7.86
N LEU A 158 2.31 -12.20 8.09
CA LEU A 158 2.05 -13.53 8.64
C LEU A 158 1.57 -14.47 7.53
N LEU A 159 2.32 -15.54 7.28
CA LEU A 159 1.86 -16.64 6.43
C LEU A 159 1.03 -17.60 7.27
N CYS A 160 -0.29 -17.55 7.10
CA CYS A 160 -1.23 -18.32 7.90
C CYS A 160 -1.21 -19.81 7.53
N ASP A 161 -1.45 -20.64 8.53
CA ASP A 161 -1.75 -22.05 8.28
C ASP A 161 -3.02 -22.17 7.43
N ARG A 162 -3.14 -23.30 6.73
CA ARG A 162 -4.34 -23.60 5.95
C ARG A 162 -5.50 -23.69 6.94
N MET A 163 -6.57 -22.92 6.72
CA MET A 163 -7.77 -23.09 7.54
C MET A 163 -8.25 -24.54 7.41
N PRO A 164 -8.66 -25.20 8.49
CA PRO A 164 -9.45 -26.41 8.38
C PRO A 164 -10.71 -26.07 7.57
N ASN A 165 -11.00 -26.88 6.55
CA ASN A 165 -12.26 -26.80 5.82
C ASN A 165 -13.44 -27.17 6.72
#